data_AF-A0AAN7DUK7-F1
#
_entry.id   AF-A0AAN7DUK7-F1
#
_cell.length_a   1.000
_cell.length_b   1.000
_cell.length_c   1.000
_cell.angle_alpha   90.00
_cell.angle_beta   90.00
_cell.angle_gamma   90.00
#
_symmetry.space_group_name_H-M   'P 1'
#
loop_
_entity.id
_entity.type
_entity.pdbx_description
1 polymer ?
#
loop_
_entity_poly.entity_id
_entity_poly.type
_entity_poly.pdbx_seq_one_letter_code
_entity_poly.pdbx_strand_id
1 'polypeptide(L)'
;MLLPFFNSILIISTGLAVLSVPISTVESTIQVWPKPRTFSWPQPQATLLSPTFTISTPNQIHLHLSSAIKRYLNLIQTEHHIPLVPPTLNFTTSTPPLQTLLVSVSDLTAPLHHNVNESYTLTIPTWGPANLTAETVWGAMRGLETFSQLVWGDPLRVAVGLFIWDAPLFAHRGVLLDTSRNYYPVEDILRTIGAISVNKMNVFHWHITDSHSFPLLVPSEPDLAAKGSYGPDMLYTPYDVNRIVQFGLEHGVRVVPEIDTPAHTGSWAEAYPDIITCANMFWWPAGSKWEDRLASEPGTGQLNPLNPKTYEVLKRVINDVATLFPEPFYHAGADEIIPGCWKADPAIQSFLSNGGTLSQLLEIFVNSTFPYIVSLNRTVVYWEDVILDANNKVSTTALPPEHTILQTWNNGHNNTKKIVSSGYRAIVSSADFYYLDCGHGGFVGNDSQYDNQTSGTSGNGGSWCAPFKTWQTIYDYDITYGLSKEEANLVLGGEVALWSEQADPTVLDARIWPRASAMAETLWSGNRDETGKKRYAEATDRLNEWRYRMVRRGIGAEPIQPLWCIRNPGMCNTVQSAA
;
A
#
# COMPACT_ATOMS: atom_id res chain seq x y z
N MET A 1 -89.91 24.09 -27.03
CA MET A 1 -89.08 25.28 -26.76
C MET A 1 -87.72 25.03 -27.39
N LEU A 2 -87.21 26.02 -28.12
CA LEU A 2 -86.09 25.95 -29.07
C LEU A 2 -84.72 25.51 -28.49
N LEU A 3 -83.83 25.08 -29.41
CA LEU A 3 -82.33 25.07 -29.43
C LEU A 3 -81.59 23.73 -29.21
N PRO A 4 -80.39 23.54 -29.85
CA PRO A 4 -80.14 22.43 -30.77
C PRO A 4 -78.83 21.62 -30.54
N PHE A 5 -78.67 20.62 -31.41
CA PHE A 5 -77.54 19.74 -31.73
C PHE A 5 -76.09 20.23 -31.48
N PHE A 6 -75.25 19.32 -30.98
CA PHE A 6 -73.85 19.15 -31.41
C PHE A 6 -73.50 17.66 -31.54
N ASN A 7 -73.06 17.27 -32.74
CA ASN A 7 -72.50 15.96 -33.08
C ASN A 7 -71.01 15.94 -32.71
N SER A 8 -70.55 14.90 -32.02
CA SER A 8 -69.11 14.61 -31.85
C SER A 8 -68.74 13.38 -32.68
N ILE A 9 -67.92 13.59 -33.71
CA ILE A 9 -67.29 12.55 -34.52
C ILE A 9 -65.97 12.15 -33.83
N LEU A 10 -65.82 10.87 -33.55
CA LEU A 10 -64.61 10.25 -33.01
C LEU A 10 -63.63 9.99 -34.17
N ILE A 11 -62.50 10.70 -34.21
CA ILE A 11 -61.40 10.43 -35.14
C ILE A 11 -60.36 9.59 -34.39
N ILE A 12 -60.16 8.35 -34.81
CA ILE A 12 -59.08 7.47 -34.35
C ILE A 12 -57.83 7.84 -35.14
N SER A 13 -56.86 8.52 -34.50
CA SER A 13 -55.51 8.69 -35.05
C SER A 13 -54.60 7.58 -34.53
N THR A 14 -54.20 6.67 -35.41
CA THR A 14 -53.11 5.71 -35.16
C THR A 14 -51.77 6.45 -35.17
N GLY A 15 -51.28 6.85 -34.00
CA GLY A 15 -49.93 7.36 -33.84
C GLY A 15 -48.93 6.21 -33.77
N LEU A 16 -47.99 6.15 -34.73
CA LEU A 16 -46.78 5.33 -34.59
C LEU A 16 -45.97 5.88 -33.41
N ALA A 17 -45.95 5.13 -32.30
CA ALA A 17 -44.99 5.37 -31.22
C ALA A 17 -43.61 4.90 -31.71
N VAL A 18 -42.77 5.84 -32.13
CA VAL A 18 -41.34 5.59 -32.29
C VAL A 18 -40.79 5.40 -30.87
N LEU A 19 -40.59 4.14 -30.48
CA LEU A 19 -39.81 3.79 -29.30
C LEU A 19 -38.38 4.28 -29.51
N SER A 20 -38.07 5.47 -29.01
CA SER A 20 -36.71 5.92 -28.83
C SER A 20 -36.06 5.04 -27.77
N VAL A 21 -35.35 4.00 -28.22
CA VAL A 21 -34.35 3.32 -27.38
C VAL A 21 -33.39 4.40 -26.89
N PRO A 22 -33.14 4.54 -25.57
CA PRO A 22 -32.09 5.43 -25.11
C PRO A 22 -30.78 4.86 -25.67
N ILE A 23 -30.23 5.54 -26.67
CA ILE A 23 -28.86 5.31 -27.07
C ILE A 23 -28.05 5.71 -25.84
N SER A 24 -27.52 4.70 -25.14
CA SER A 24 -26.44 4.89 -24.18
C SER A 24 -25.39 5.75 -24.87
N THR A 25 -25.32 7.03 -24.48
CA THR A 25 -24.19 7.86 -24.86
C THR A 25 -23.00 7.21 -24.18
N VAL A 26 -22.20 6.50 -24.97
CA VAL A 26 -20.88 6.05 -24.53
C VAL A 26 -20.11 7.33 -24.25
N GLU A 27 -20.09 7.71 -22.97
CA GLU A 27 -19.27 8.81 -22.50
C GLU A 27 -17.83 8.42 -22.81
N SER A 28 -17.17 9.17 -23.68
CA SER A 28 -15.81 8.83 -24.11
C SER A 28 -14.88 9.07 -22.91
N THR A 29 -14.49 8.01 -22.22
CA THR A 29 -13.65 8.09 -21.03
C THR A 29 -12.22 7.66 -21.36
N ILE A 30 -11.25 8.37 -20.79
CA ILE A 30 -9.89 7.88 -20.65
C ILE A 30 -9.78 7.28 -19.26
N GLN A 31 -9.29 6.05 -19.19
CA GLN A 31 -9.19 5.29 -17.95
C GLN A 31 -7.92 5.72 -17.19
N VAL A 32 -8.07 6.71 -16.31
CA VAL A 32 -6.99 7.18 -15.42
C VAL A 32 -7.06 6.45 -14.08
N TRP A 33 -5.92 5.94 -13.61
CA TRP A 33 -5.78 5.27 -12.31
C TRP A 33 -4.69 5.91 -11.43
N PRO A 34 -4.96 6.22 -10.15
CA PRO A 34 -6.28 6.38 -9.54
C PRO A 34 -7.15 7.42 -10.24
N LYS A 35 -8.48 7.28 -10.17
CA LYS A 35 -9.45 8.32 -10.60
C LYS A 35 -9.14 9.63 -9.86
N PRO A 36 -8.95 10.77 -10.56
CA PRO A 36 -8.76 12.05 -9.90
C PRO A 36 -9.98 12.50 -9.10
N ARG A 37 -9.78 13.34 -8.09
CA ARG A 37 -10.88 13.91 -7.29
C ARG A 37 -11.77 14.85 -8.09
N THR A 38 -11.20 15.62 -9.01
CA THR A 38 -11.93 16.45 -9.98
C THR A 38 -11.35 16.20 -11.36
N PHE A 39 -12.19 15.75 -12.29
CA PHE A 39 -11.86 15.59 -13.70
C PHE A 39 -12.96 16.24 -14.54
N SER A 40 -12.63 17.31 -15.26
CA SER A 40 -13.55 18.04 -16.14
C SER A 40 -13.09 17.95 -17.57
N TRP A 41 -13.95 17.42 -18.45
CA TRP A 41 -13.68 17.28 -19.87
C TRP A 41 -14.96 17.48 -20.70
N PRO A 42 -15.47 18.72 -20.77
CA PRO A 42 -16.81 19.01 -21.30
C PRO A 42 -16.95 18.73 -22.80
N GLN A 43 -15.84 18.82 -23.55
CA GLN A 43 -15.79 18.48 -24.97
C GLN A 43 -14.62 17.52 -25.21
N PRO A 44 -14.85 16.20 -25.10
CA PRO A 44 -13.79 15.23 -25.24
C PRO A 44 -13.09 15.28 -26.61
N GLN A 45 -11.81 15.64 -26.60
CA GLN A 45 -10.99 15.86 -27.79
C GLN A 45 -9.56 15.39 -27.57
N ALA A 46 -8.89 15.02 -28.65
CA ALA A 46 -7.47 14.70 -28.64
C ALA A 46 -6.74 15.41 -29.79
N THR A 47 -5.46 15.69 -29.57
CA THR A 47 -4.51 16.16 -30.59
C THR A 47 -3.27 15.29 -30.62
N LEU A 48 -2.38 15.50 -31.59
CA LEU A 48 -1.08 14.83 -31.65
C LEU A 48 -0.15 15.36 -30.56
N LEU A 49 0.68 14.49 -30.01
CA LEU A 49 1.84 14.92 -29.22
C LEU A 49 3.00 15.21 -30.19
N SER A 50 3.70 16.34 -30.02
CA SER A 50 4.84 16.66 -30.87
C SER A 50 5.95 15.61 -30.72
N PRO A 51 6.62 15.18 -31.82
CA PRO A 51 7.84 14.36 -31.73
C PRO A 51 8.98 15.03 -30.96
N THR A 52 8.95 16.37 -30.87
CA THR A 52 9.90 17.18 -30.09
C THR A 52 9.27 17.68 -28.79
N PHE A 53 8.28 16.96 -28.24
CA PHE A 53 7.62 17.33 -26.99
C PHE A 53 8.62 17.47 -25.85
N THR A 54 8.46 18.50 -25.03
CA THR A 54 9.29 18.74 -23.85
C THR A 54 8.46 18.93 -22.59
N ILE A 55 9.06 18.60 -21.45
CA ILE A 55 8.55 18.96 -20.14
C ILE A 55 9.54 19.97 -19.56
N SER A 56 9.06 21.19 -19.31
CA SER A 56 9.89 22.32 -18.89
C SER A 56 9.43 22.83 -17.53
N THR A 57 10.35 23.33 -16.72
CA THR A 57 10.03 23.95 -15.44
C THR A 57 10.78 25.28 -15.30
N PRO A 58 10.13 26.36 -14.80
CA PRO A 58 10.82 27.61 -14.47
C PRO A 58 11.57 27.50 -13.13
N ASN A 59 11.32 26.44 -12.35
CA ASN A 59 11.98 26.21 -11.08
C ASN A 59 13.46 25.87 -11.30
N GLN A 60 14.32 26.31 -10.36
CA GLN A 60 15.74 25.95 -10.33
C GLN A 60 15.92 24.41 -10.37
N ILE A 61 17.13 23.94 -10.72
CA ILE A 61 17.46 22.52 -10.80
C ILE A 61 17.26 21.86 -9.43
N HIS A 62 16.04 21.35 -9.18
CA HIS A 62 15.71 20.53 -8.02
C HIS A 62 15.95 19.06 -8.39
N LEU A 63 16.77 18.36 -7.61
CA LEU A 63 17.29 17.03 -7.93
C LEU A 63 16.18 16.03 -8.27
N HIS A 64 15.24 15.81 -7.34
CA HIS A 64 14.20 14.80 -7.52
C HIS A 64 13.16 15.19 -8.58
N LEU A 65 12.88 16.49 -8.74
CA LEU A 65 11.94 16.96 -9.76
C LEU A 65 12.53 16.78 -11.17
N SER A 66 13.81 17.08 -11.32
CA SER A 66 14.55 16.88 -12.58
C SER A 66 14.62 15.39 -12.94
N SER A 67 14.86 14.52 -11.96
CA SER A 67 14.81 13.06 -12.15
C SER A 67 13.42 12.61 -12.63
N ALA A 68 12.35 13.05 -11.97
CA ALA A 68 10.99 12.73 -12.36
C ALA A 68 10.62 13.24 -13.77
N ILE A 69 10.96 14.49 -14.09
CA ILE A 69 10.73 15.06 -15.43
C ILE A 69 11.42 14.23 -16.51
N LYS A 70 12.70 13.87 -16.31
CA LYS A 70 13.45 13.02 -17.24
C LYS A 70 12.80 11.64 -17.39
N ARG A 71 12.42 11.01 -16.28
CA ARG A 71 11.76 9.70 -16.26
C ARG A 71 10.44 9.71 -17.03
N TYR A 72 9.56 10.69 -16.76
CA TYR A 72 8.26 10.78 -17.42
C TYR A 72 8.38 11.19 -18.89
N LEU A 73 9.31 12.07 -19.25
CA LEU A 73 9.56 12.39 -20.66
C LEU A 73 9.98 11.14 -21.43
N ASN A 74 10.93 10.36 -20.89
CA ASN A 74 11.34 9.10 -21.49
C ASN A 74 10.18 8.11 -21.59
N LEU A 75 9.43 7.91 -20.49
CA LEU A 75 8.27 7.02 -20.46
C LEU A 75 7.25 7.37 -21.55
N ILE A 76 6.87 8.65 -21.65
CA ILE A 76 5.89 9.14 -22.64
C ILE A 76 6.37 8.88 -24.07
N GLN A 77 7.66 9.05 -24.33
CA GLN A 77 8.26 8.84 -25.64
C GLN A 77 8.39 7.36 -26.02
N THR A 78 8.54 6.46 -25.04
CA THR A 78 8.83 5.03 -25.30
C THR A 78 7.66 4.09 -25.04
N GLU A 79 6.66 4.48 -24.26
CA GLU A 79 5.59 3.57 -23.81
C GLU A 79 4.66 3.17 -24.96
N HIS A 80 4.36 4.10 -25.88
CA HIS A 80 3.44 3.89 -27.01
C HIS A 80 2.17 3.10 -26.61
N HIS A 81 1.57 3.48 -25.47
CA HIS A 81 0.47 2.75 -24.87
C HIS A 81 -0.72 2.61 -25.85
N ILE A 82 -1.23 1.39 -26.03
CA ILE A 82 -2.40 1.12 -26.87
C ILE A 82 -3.53 0.70 -25.93
N PRO A 83 -4.59 1.52 -25.77
CA PRO A 83 -5.70 1.19 -24.89
C PRO A 83 -6.40 -0.11 -25.30
N LEU A 84 -6.82 -0.91 -24.32
CA LEU A 84 -7.54 -2.16 -24.58
C LEU A 84 -8.87 -1.90 -25.29
N VAL A 85 -9.52 -0.80 -24.94
CA VAL A 85 -10.68 -0.23 -25.62
C VAL A 85 -10.29 1.17 -26.12
N PRO A 86 -10.10 1.37 -27.43
CA PRO A 86 -9.75 2.68 -27.96
C PRO A 86 -10.82 3.73 -27.62
N PRO A 87 -10.45 4.91 -27.09
CA PRO A 87 -11.42 5.93 -26.75
C PRO A 87 -12.03 6.54 -28.02
N THR A 88 -13.35 6.63 -28.07
CA THR A 88 -14.09 7.26 -29.18
C THR A 88 -14.06 8.78 -29.04
N LEU A 89 -12.98 9.42 -29.50
CA LEU A 89 -12.74 10.86 -29.32
C LEU A 89 -12.76 11.63 -30.64
N ASN A 90 -13.22 12.88 -30.58
CA ASN A 90 -13.07 13.82 -31.67
C ASN A 90 -11.59 14.18 -31.84
N PHE A 91 -10.99 13.66 -32.91
CA PHE A 91 -9.61 13.98 -33.27
C PHE A 91 -9.58 15.23 -34.12
N THR A 92 -8.93 16.29 -33.62
CA THR A 92 -8.81 17.54 -34.37
C THR A 92 -7.45 17.61 -35.06
N THR A 93 -7.43 17.41 -36.38
CA THR A 93 -6.23 17.65 -37.21
C THR A 93 -5.99 19.14 -37.48
N SER A 94 -6.94 19.99 -37.12
CA SER A 94 -6.87 21.44 -37.27
C SER A 94 -6.09 22.15 -36.16
N THR A 95 -5.80 21.46 -35.04
CA THR A 95 -5.01 22.01 -33.94
C THR A 95 -3.55 21.56 -34.07
N PRO A 96 -2.56 22.43 -33.81
CA PRO A 96 -1.16 22.04 -33.81
C PRO A 96 -0.88 21.01 -32.72
N PRO A 97 0.07 20.07 -32.93
CA PRO A 97 0.47 19.11 -31.91
C PRO A 97 0.90 19.79 -30.60
N LEU A 98 0.59 19.18 -29.45
CA LEU A 98 1.01 19.67 -28.14
C LEU A 98 2.54 19.60 -28.04
N GLN A 99 3.18 20.75 -27.82
CA GLN A 99 4.64 20.86 -27.82
C GLN A 99 5.27 20.80 -26.43
N THR A 100 4.58 21.28 -25.39
CA THR A 100 5.20 21.46 -24.08
C THR A 100 4.22 21.27 -22.94
N LEU A 101 4.70 20.62 -21.87
CA LEU A 101 4.11 20.66 -20.53
C LEU A 101 4.98 21.55 -19.63
N LEU A 102 4.39 22.62 -19.08
CA LEU A 102 5.04 23.50 -18.13
C LEU A 102 4.73 23.03 -16.70
N VAL A 103 5.75 22.75 -15.91
CA VAL A 103 5.65 22.29 -14.52
C VAL A 103 6.09 23.39 -13.57
N SER A 104 5.18 23.89 -12.73
CA SER A 104 5.46 24.93 -11.75
C SER A 104 5.23 24.42 -10.33
N VAL A 105 6.23 24.57 -9.47
CA VAL A 105 6.17 24.20 -8.05
C VAL A 105 6.35 25.43 -7.18
N SER A 106 5.50 25.59 -6.15
CA SER A 106 5.55 26.75 -5.25
C SER A 106 6.62 26.63 -4.16
N ASP A 107 6.75 25.46 -3.55
CA ASP A 107 7.73 25.14 -2.50
C ASP A 107 8.65 24.00 -2.95
N LEU A 108 9.91 24.36 -3.19
CA LEU A 108 10.99 23.42 -3.57
C LEU A 108 11.74 22.86 -2.36
N THR A 109 11.39 23.25 -1.13
CA THR A 109 12.12 22.92 0.09
C THR A 109 11.41 21.91 0.98
N ALA A 110 10.11 21.65 0.73
CA ALA A 110 9.31 20.68 1.48
C ALA A 110 9.93 19.26 1.44
N PRO A 111 10.35 18.68 2.57
CA PRO A 111 10.88 17.31 2.60
C PRO A 111 9.78 16.28 2.34
N LEU A 112 10.14 15.10 1.84
CA LEU A 112 9.21 13.98 1.67
C LEU A 112 8.92 13.31 3.02
N HIS A 113 8.07 13.93 3.84
CA HIS A 113 7.62 13.37 5.12
C HIS A 113 6.10 13.15 5.10
N HIS A 114 5.59 12.49 6.14
CA HIS A 114 4.14 12.37 6.35
C HIS A 114 3.46 13.75 6.35
N ASN A 115 2.28 13.85 5.71
CA ASN A 115 1.49 15.08 5.49
C ASN A 115 2.12 16.14 4.57
N VAL A 116 3.20 15.84 3.84
CA VAL A 116 3.64 16.75 2.78
C VAL A 116 2.55 16.93 1.73
N ASN A 117 2.39 18.14 1.20
CA ASN A 117 1.30 18.44 0.27
C ASN A 117 1.54 17.78 -1.10
N GLU A 118 0.69 16.82 -1.45
CA GLU A 118 0.75 16.06 -2.71
C GLU A 118 -0.29 16.53 -3.74
N SER A 119 -0.93 17.68 -3.53
CA SER A 119 -1.95 18.21 -4.44
C SER A 119 -1.34 18.81 -5.71
N TYR A 120 -2.11 18.75 -6.80
CA TYR A 120 -1.75 19.37 -8.07
C TYR A 120 -2.97 19.75 -8.90
N THR A 121 -2.75 20.64 -9.86
CA THR A 121 -3.69 21.00 -10.93
C THR A 121 -3.04 20.73 -12.27
N LEU A 122 -3.73 20.04 -13.17
CA LEU A 122 -3.30 19.80 -14.54
C LEU A 122 -4.34 20.36 -15.52
N THR A 123 -3.92 21.29 -16.36
CA THR A 123 -4.74 21.89 -17.42
C THR A 123 -4.10 21.59 -18.77
N ILE A 124 -4.85 20.95 -19.66
CA ILE A 124 -4.41 20.73 -21.04
C ILE A 124 -5.41 21.45 -21.96
N PRO A 125 -5.10 22.67 -22.43
CA PRO A 125 -6.00 23.42 -23.30
C PRO A 125 -6.10 22.77 -24.69
N THR A 126 -7.11 23.13 -25.47
CA THR A 126 -7.23 22.71 -26.88
C THR A 126 -6.15 23.32 -27.78
N TRP A 127 -5.53 24.42 -27.34
CA TRP A 127 -4.43 25.08 -28.01
C TRP A 127 -3.48 25.75 -26.99
N GLY A 128 -2.18 25.70 -27.26
CA GLY A 128 -1.13 26.24 -26.39
C GLY A 128 -0.47 25.19 -25.49
N PRO A 129 0.36 25.63 -24.53
CA PRO A 129 1.07 24.72 -23.63
C PRO A 129 0.13 24.09 -22.58
N ALA A 130 0.41 22.86 -22.19
CA ALA A 130 -0.18 22.24 -21.01
C ALA A 130 0.50 22.79 -19.75
N ASN A 131 -0.25 22.89 -18.65
CA ASN A 131 0.25 23.41 -17.38
C ASN A 131 -0.02 22.42 -16.25
N LEU A 132 1.02 22.06 -15.51
CA LEU A 132 0.97 21.33 -14.26
C LEU A 132 1.49 22.23 -13.14
N THR A 133 0.64 22.54 -12.17
CA THR A 133 1.01 23.33 -11.00
C THR A 133 0.84 22.50 -9.74
N ALA A 134 1.80 22.54 -8.82
CA ALA A 134 1.72 21.84 -7.55
C ALA A 134 2.31 22.69 -6.42
N GLU A 135 1.88 22.44 -5.18
CA GLU A 135 2.47 23.13 -4.02
C GLU A 135 3.91 22.67 -3.79
N THR A 136 4.15 21.36 -3.83
CA THR A 136 5.47 20.77 -3.64
C THR A 136 5.91 19.94 -4.84
N VAL A 137 7.18 19.56 -4.85
CA VAL A 137 7.75 18.66 -5.87
C VAL A 137 7.05 17.30 -5.90
N TRP A 138 6.50 16.86 -4.76
CA TRP A 138 5.82 15.57 -4.63
C TRP A 138 4.46 15.58 -5.34
N GLY A 139 3.69 16.66 -5.19
CA GLY A 139 2.46 16.86 -5.96
C GLY A 139 2.70 16.93 -7.47
N ALA A 140 3.80 17.57 -7.90
CA ALA A 140 4.18 17.60 -9.31
C ALA A 140 4.47 16.19 -9.85
N MET A 141 5.13 15.31 -9.09
CA MET A 141 5.32 13.91 -9.50
C MET A 141 4.00 13.16 -9.70
N ARG A 142 2.99 13.41 -8.85
CA ARG A 142 1.65 12.81 -9.00
C ARG A 142 0.96 13.29 -10.28
N GLY A 143 1.10 14.58 -10.59
CA GLY A 143 0.55 15.15 -11.82
C GLY A 143 1.25 14.70 -13.09
N LEU A 144 2.57 14.44 -13.03
CA LEU A 144 3.30 13.86 -14.16
C LEU A 144 2.85 12.43 -14.47
N GLU A 145 2.57 11.61 -13.44
CA GLU A 145 1.97 10.28 -13.63
C GLU A 145 0.61 10.41 -14.35
N THR A 146 -0.26 11.29 -13.85
CA THR A 146 -1.57 11.53 -14.47
C THR A 146 -1.44 12.01 -15.91
N PHE A 147 -0.53 12.95 -16.20
CA PHE A 147 -0.29 13.39 -17.58
C PHE A 147 0.16 12.24 -18.48
N SER A 148 1.07 11.38 -18.00
CA SER A 148 1.49 10.20 -18.77
C SER A 148 0.30 9.33 -19.15
N GLN A 149 -0.68 9.23 -18.26
CA GLN A 149 -1.85 8.40 -18.50
C GLN A 149 -2.81 8.94 -19.57
N LEU A 150 -2.74 10.25 -19.83
CA LEU A 150 -3.49 10.94 -20.86
C LEU A 150 -2.82 10.89 -22.25
N VAL A 151 -1.68 10.21 -22.38
CA VAL A 151 -0.98 10.00 -23.66
C VAL A 151 -1.11 8.54 -24.12
N TRP A 152 -1.41 8.33 -25.40
CA TRP A 152 -1.56 7.00 -25.99
C TRP A 152 -1.34 6.99 -27.52
N GLY A 153 -1.18 5.79 -28.10
CA GLY A 153 -1.19 5.53 -29.53
C GLY A 153 0.17 5.65 -30.24
N ASP A 154 0.16 5.28 -31.52
CA ASP A 154 1.28 5.51 -32.45
C ASP A 154 0.68 5.93 -33.82
N PRO A 155 0.77 7.21 -34.23
CA PRO A 155 1.50 8.30 -33.57
C PRO A 155 0.90 8.68 -32.20
N LEU A 156 1.75 9.20 -31.31
CA LEU A 156 1.36 9.62 -29.96
C LEU A 156 0.28 10.71 -30.01
N ARG A 157 -0.74 10.54 -29.17
CA ARG A 157 -1.88 11.43 -28.99
C ARG A 157 -2.03 11.78 -27.53
N VAL A 158 -2.62 12.93 -27.28
CA VAL A 158 -2.90 13.43 -25.92
C VAL A 158 -4.29 14.03 -25.85
N ALA A 159 -4.96 13.80 -24.72
CA ALA A 159 -6.26 14.39 -24.43
C ALA A 159 -6.13 15.90 -24.16
N VAL A 160 -7.04 16.69 -24.72
CA VAL A 160 -7.03 18.16 -24.63
C VAL A 160 -8.41 18.72 -24.31
N GLY A 161 -8.46 19.98 -23.88
CA GLY A 161 -9.69 20.63 -23.43
C GLY A 161 -10.15 20.14 -22.05
N LEU A 162 -9.21 19.71 -21.22
CA LEU A 162 -9.48 19.14 -19.90
C LEU A 162 -8.82 19.92 -18.76
N PHE A 163 -9.42 19.75 -17.59
CA PHE A 163 -8.94 20.29 -16.32
C PHE A 163 -9.03 19.20 -15.25
N ILE A 164 -7.94 19.04 -14.49
CA ILE A 164 -7.85 18.13 -13.36
C ILE A 164 -7.37 18.91 -12.15
N TRP A 165 -8.07 18.78 -11.03
CA TRP A 165 -7.56 19.11 -9.70
C TRP A 165 -7.58 17.85 -8.86
N ASP A 166 -6.50 17.59 -8.14
CA ASP A 166 -6.33 16.30 -7.50
C ASP A 166 -5.44 16.37 -6.24
N ALA A 167 -5.73 15.49 -5.28
CA ALA A 167 -5.03 15.37 -4.00
C ALA A 167 -5.45 14.05 -3.32
N PRO A 168 -4.60 13.41 -2.52
CA PRO A 168 -4.97 12.20 -1.79
C PRO A 168 -5.99 12.49 -0.68
N LEU A 169 -6.83 11.50 -0.33
CA LEU A 169 -7.68 11.54 0.86
C LEU A 169 -6.89 11.25 2.14
N PHE A 170 -5.92 10.34 2.06
CA PHE A 170 -5.08 9.94 3.19
C PHE A 170 -3.61 10.16 2.88
N ALA A 171 -2.85 10.65 3.86
CA ALA A 171 -1.45 11.00 3.69
C ALA A 171 -0.50 9.79 3.79
N HIS A 172 -0.97 8.62 4.25
CA HIS A 172 -0.19 7.40 4.37
C HIS A 172 -0.80 6.28 3.51
N ARG A 173 -0.11 5.90 2.42
CA ARG A 173 -0.61 4.92 1.43
C ARG A 173 0.52 3.96 1.12
N GLY A 174 0.57 2.84 1.85
CA GLY A 174 1.77 2.00 1.89
C GLY A 174 1.64 0.58 1.36
N VAL A 175 2.78 0.00 1.03
CA VAL A 175 2.95 -1.44 0.83
C VAL A 175 4.02 -1.89 1.81
N LEU A 176 3.68 -2.85 2.68
CA LEU A 176 4.64 -3.57 3.50
C LEU A 176 5.19 -4.75 2.69
N LEU A 177 6.51 -4.85 2.63
CA LEU A 177 7.22 -6.01 2.09
C LEU A 177 8.13 -6.61 3.17
N ASP A 178 7.84 -7.86 3.51
CA ASP A 178 8.70 -8.71 4.34
C ASP A 178 9.84 -9.26 3.48
N THR A 179 11.07 -8.95 3.87
CA THR A 179 12.30 -9.42 3.21
C THR A 179 13.15 -10.34 4.08
N SER A 180 12.59 -10.76 5.22
CA SER A 180 13.25 -11.64 6.16
C SER A 180 12.84 -13.10 5.96
N ARG A 181 11.52 -13.39 5.87
CA ARG A 181 11.04 -14.76 5.62
C ARG A 181 11.62 -15.32 4.32
N ASN A 182 11.68 -14.51 3.27
CA ASN A 182 12.42 -14.79 2.05
C ASN A 182 13.15 -13.53 1.57
N TYR A 183 14.31 -13.73 0.93
CA TYR A 183 15.14 -12.63 0.43
C TYR A 183 14.63 -12.06 -0.90
N TYR A 184 14.74 -10.74 -1.05
CA TYR A 184 14.43 -10.04 -2.30
C TYR A 184 15.65 -9.24 -2.79
N PRO A 185 16.14 -9.45 -4.01
CA PRO A 185 17.18 -8.62 -4.61
C PRO A 185 16.78 -7.15 -4.64
N VAL A 186 17.79 -6.26 -4.55
CA VAL A 186 17.59 -4.81 -4.57
C VAL A 186 16.75 -4.36 -5.78
N GLU A 187 16.98 -4.91 -6.96
CA GLU A 187 16.21 -4.55 -8.17
C GLU A 187 14.71 -4.83 -8.04
N ASP A 188 14.31 -5.90 -7.34
CA ASP A 188 12.90 -6.24 -7.12
C ASP A 188 12.26 -5.25 -6.14
N ILE A 189 13.00 -4.81 -5.12
CA ILE A 189 12.58 -3.74 -4.22
C ILE A 189 12.42 -2.41 -4.98
N LEU A 190 13.39 -2.04 -5.82
CA LEU A 190 13.30 -0.83 -6.64
C LEU A 190 12.10 -0.87 -7.59
N ARG A 191 11.85 -2.02 -8.22
CA ARG A 191 10.71 -2.21 -9.11
C ARG A 191 9.38 -2.09 -8.36
N THR A 192 9.31 -2.60 -7.13
CA THR A 192 8.16 -2.43 -6.22
C THR A 192 7.94 -0.96 -5.87
N ILE A 193 8.98 -0.21 -5.51
CA ILE A 193 8.91 1.23 -5.24
C ILE A 193 8.44 2.00 -6.49
N GLY A 194 8.92 1.63 -7.67
CA GLY A 194 8.44 2.18 -8.93
C GLY A 194 6.94 1.95 -9.13
N ALA A 195 6.46 0.75 -8.83
CA ALA A 195 5.04 0.39 -8.90
C ALA A 195 4.18 1.14 -7.87
N ILE A 196 4.67 1.34 -6.64
CA ILE A 196 4.05 2.20 -5.61
C ILE A 196 3.87 3.63 -6.16
N SER A 197 4.91 4.19 -6.76
CA SER A 197 4.92 5.55 -7.30
C SER A 197 3.87 5.78 -8.38
N VAL A 198 3.80 4.89 -9.39
CA VAL A 198 2.87 5.03 -10.52
C VAL A 198 1.40 4.82 -10.10
N ASN A 199 1.16 4.16 -8.96
CA ASN A 199 -0.15 4.06 -8.33
C ASN A 199 -0.47 5.24 -7.39
N LYS A 200 0.40 6.25 -7.29
CA LYS A 200 0.29 7.39 -6.35
C LYS A 200 0.27 7.00 -4.87
N MET A 201 0.75 5.81 -4.56
CA MET A 201 1.12 5.41 -3.20
C MET A 201 2.44 6.09 -2.82
N ASN A 202 2.71 6.23 -1.52
CA ASN A 202 3.81 7.07 -1.04
C ASN A 202 4.64 6.45 0.09
N VAL A 203 4.37 5.22 0.49
CA VAL A 203 5.13 4.51 1.53
C VAL A 203 5.52 3.13 1.04
N PHE A 204 6.81 2.81 1.14
CA PHE A 204 7.33 1.47 1.14
C PHE A 204 7.74 1.16 2.58
N HIS A 205 6.94 0.33 3.24
CA HIS A 205 7.23 -0.17 4.57
C HIS A 205 8.07 -1.42 4.40
N TRP A 206 9.33 -1.33 4.82
CA TRP A 206 10.28 -2.41 4.68
C TRP A 206 10.37 -3.16 6.00
N HIS A 207 9.78 -4.36 6.03
CA HIS A 207 9.96 -5.33 7.12
C HIS A 207 11.24 -6.11 6.85
N ILE A 208 12.34 -5.66 7.47
CA ILE A 208 13.68 -6.05 7.03
C ILE A 208 14.16 -7.31 7.74
N THR A 209 13.83 -7.48 9.02
CA THR A 209 14.35 -8.55 9.88
C THR A 209 13.22 -9.26 10.58
N ASP A 210 13.36 -10.57 10.78
CA ASP A 210 12.42 -11.41 11.51
C ASP A 210 13.19 -12.56 12.18
N SER A 211 12.48 -13.48 12.81
CA SER A 211 13.01 -14.72 13.33
C SER A 211 13.72 -15.60 12.30
N HIS A 212 13.28 -15.54 11.04
CA HIS A 212 13.81 -16.37 9.96
C HIS A 212 15.16 -15.89 9.44
N SER A 213 15.36 -14.58 9.27
CA SER A 213 16.67 -14.04 8.89
C SER A 213 16.92 -12.59 9.35
N PHE A 214 18.18 -12.20 9.36
CA PHE A 214 18.66 -10.83 9.55
C PHE A 214 19.49 -10.41 8.33
N PRO A 215 18.88 -9.90 7.25
CA PRO A 215 19.61 -9.58 6.02
C PRO A 215 20.26 -8.19 6.03
N LEU A 216 19.92 -7.30 6.98
CA LEU A 216 20.42 -5.92 7.00
C LEU A 216 21.83 -5.83 7.59
N LEU A 217 22.81 -5.32 6.84
CA LEU A 217 24.11 -5.03 7.41
C LEU A 217 24.10 -3.72 8.20
N VAL A 218 24.03 -3.84 9.54
CA VAL A 218 24.20 -2.73 10.49
C VAL A 218 25.67 -2.63 10.91
N PRO A 219 26.40 -1.53 10.58
CA PRO A 219 27.85 -1.44 10.78
C PRO A 219 28.35 -1.65 12.22
N SER A 220 27.56 -1.26 13.21
CA SER A 220 27.88 -1.42 14.63
C SER A 220 27.73 -2.85 15.15
N GLU A 221 26.93 -3.67 14.46
CA GLU A 221 26.60 -5.05 14.83
C GLU A 221 26.66 -5.98 13.59
N PRO A 222 27.80 -6.06 12.87
CA PRO A 222 27.88 -6.72 11.56
C PRO A 222 27.66 -8.23 11.62
N ASP A 223 27.91 -8.84 12.78
CA ASP A 223 27.70 -10.28 13.02
C ASP A 223 26.23 -10.68 12.91
N LEU A 224 25.27 -9.78 13.18
CA LEU A 224 23.84 -10.05 13.00
C LEU A 224 23.54 -10.45 11.55
N ALA A 225 24.03 -9.68 10.59
CA ALA A 225 23.82 -9.98 9.18
C ALA A 225 24.68 -11.13 8.68
N ALA A 226 25.96 -11.15 9.09
CA ALA A 226 26.92 -12.15 8.65
C ALA A 226 26.53 -13.57 9.05
N LYS A 227 25.78 -13.74 10.16
CA LYS A 227 25.37 -15.05 10.67
C LYS A 227 23.86 -15.30 10.55
N GLY A 228 23.03 -14.25 10.60
CA GLY A 228 21.57 -14.35 10.57
C GLY A 228 20.95 -14.26 9.18
N SER A 229 21.68 -13.87 8.13
CA SER A 229 21.16 -13.90 6.75
C SER A 229 21.15 -15.32 6.16
N TYR A 230 20.40 -15.54 5.09
CA TYR A 230 20.39 -16.81 4.35
C TYR A 230 21.69 -17.11 3.60
N GLY A 231 22.60 -16.14 3.51
CA GLY A 231 23.89 -16.30 2.88
C GLY A 231 24.52 -14.96 2.52
N PRO A 232 25.82 -14.96 2.16
CA PRO A 232 26.57 -13.73 1.89
C PRO A 232 26.08 -12.94 0.67
N ASP A 233 25.29 -13.54 -0.21
CA ASP A 233 24.68 -12.88 -1.38
C ASP A 233 23.22 -12.45 -1.13
N MET A 234 22.70 -12.68 0.09
CA MET A 234 21.32 -12.38 0.50
C MET A 234 21.30 -11.37 1.65
N LEU A 235 22.03 -10.27 1.46
CA LEU A 235 22.17 -9.18 2.42
C LEU A 235 21.89 -7.82 1.78
N TYR A 236 21.60 -6.85 2.63
CA TYR A 236 21.40 -5.44 2.28
C TYR A 236 22.50 -4.61 2.94
N THR A 237 23.45 -4.13 2.14
CA THR A 237 24.52 -3.25 2.64
C THR A 237 24.01 -1.83 2.88
N PRO A 238 24.74 -0.99 3.64
CA PRO A 238 24.47 0.45 3.69
C PRO A 238 24.38 1.14 2.32
N TYR A 239 25.14 0.64 1.33
CA TYR A 239 25.06 1.12 -0.05
C TYR A 239 23.70 0.77 -0.69
N ASP A 240 23.23 -0.46 -0.50
CA ASP A 240 21.93 -0.92 -1.02
C ASP A 240 20.79 -0.14 -0.37
N VAL A 241 20.83 0.05 0.95
CA VAL A 241 19.85 0.86 1.67
C VAL A 241 19.83 2.30 1.14
N ASN A 242 20.98 2.93 0.98
CA ASN A 242 21.05 4.27 0.40
C ASN A 242 20.48 4.29 -1.04
N ARG A 243 20.79 3.28 -1.86
CA ARG A 243 20.24 3.16 -3.22
C ARG A 243 18.71 3.07 -3.21
N ILE A 244 18.14 2.25 -2.32
CA ILE A 244 16.69 2.07 -2.16
C ILE A 244 16.03 3.36 -1.67
N VAL A 245 16.60 4.01 -0.66
CA VAL A 245 16.10 5.30 -0.13
C VAL A 245 16.13 6.39 -1.20
N GLN A 246 17.24 6.56 -1.92
CA GLN A 246 17.34 7.57 -2.98
C GLN A 246 16.37 7.29 -4.12
N PHE A 247 16.22 6.03 -4.51
CA PHE A 247 15.23 5.64 -5.51
C PHE A 247 13.80 5.95 -5.05
N GLY A 248 13.48 5.70 -3.77
CA GLY A 248 12.24 6.14 -3.13
C GLY A 248 12.00 7.65 -3.29
N LEU A 249 12.97 8.47 -2.91
CA LEU A 249 12.88 9.94 -3.03
C LEU A 249 12.68 10.38 -4.49
N GLU A 250 13.38 9.79 -5.45
CA GLU A 250 13.20 10.08 -6.88
C GLU A 250 11.80 9.70 -7.41
N HIS A 251 11.09 8.85 -6.69
CA HIS A 251 9.75 8.35 -7.01
C HIS A 251 8.66 8.91 -6.07
N GLY A 252 9.01 9.82 -5.16
CA GLY A 252 8.07 10.36 -4.18
C GLY A 252 7.52 9.28 -3.24
N VAL A 253 8.35 8.30 -2.88
CA VAL A 253 8.02 7.20 -1.97
C VAL A 253 8.96 7.24 -0.76
N ARG A 254 8.35 7.29 0.42
CA ARG A 254 9.04 7.19 1.71
C ARG A 254 9.42 5.74 1.97
N VAL A 255 10.62 5.50 2.51
CA VAL A 255 11.05 4.15 2.91
C VAL A 255 11.05 4.10 4.44
N VAL A 256 10.05 3.42 5.00
CA VAL A 256 9.86 3.27 6.45
C VAL A 256 10.49 1.95 6.87
N PRO A 257 11.57 1.96 7.68
CA PRO A 257 12.19 0.72 8.14
C PRO A 257 11.41 0.13 9.32
N GLU A 258 11.34 -1.19 9.34
CA GLU A 258 10.94 -1.97 10.49
C GLU A 258 12.05 -2.92 10.93
N ILE A 259 12.34 -2.86 12.23
CA ILE A 259 13.09 -3.88 12.97
C ILE A 259 12.16 -4.35 14.09
N ASP A 260 11.47 -5.46 13.83
CA ASP A 260 10.47 -5.96 14.75
C ASP A 260 11.11 -6.57 16.01
N THR A 261 10.73 -6.02 17.16
CA THR A 261 11.22 -6.42 18.48
C THR A 261 10.16 -6.17 19.56
N PRO A 262 10.08 -6.96 20.63
CA PRO A 262 11.01 -8.01 21.05
C PRO A 262 10.68 -9.41 20.53
N ALA A 263 9.53 -9.61 19.90
CA ALA A 263 9.21 -10.86 19.21
C ALA A 263 10.05 -11.01 17.93
N HIS A 264 9.77 -12.01 17.08
CA HIS A 264 10.34 -12.11 15.74
C HIS A 264 11.87 -11.91 15.65
N THR A 265 12.62 -12.47 16.60
CA THR A 265 14.08 -12.22 16.75
C THR A 265 14.92 -13.49 16.82
N GLY A 266 14.37 -14.64 16.43
CA GLY A 266 15.10 -15.92 16.31
C GLY A 266 16.47 -15.82 15.61
N SER A 267 16.55 -15.13 14.47
CA SER A 267 17.78 -14.96 13.68
C SER A 267 18.90 -14.23 14.42
N TRP A 268 18.57 -13.44 15.45
CA TRP A 268 19.56 -12.74 16.27
C TRP A 268 20.39 -13.70 17.12
N ALA A 269 19.85 -14.89 17.42
CA ALA A 269 20.52 -15.90 18.24
C ALA A 269 21.81 -16.43 17.58
N GLU A 270 21.94 -16.31 16.25
CA GLU A 270 23.13 -16.71 15.51
C GLU A 270 24.37 -15.85 15.88
N ALA A 271 24.14 -14.56 16.22
CA ALA A 271 25.20 -13.67 16.69
C ALA A 271 25.20 -13.52 18.22
N TYR A 272 24.01 -13.46 18.83
CA TYR A 272 23.82 -13.15 20.25
C TYR A 272 22.85 -14.15 20.91
N PRO A 273 23.25 -15.42 21.09
CA PRO A 273 22.36 -16.43 21.67
C PRO A 273 21.90 -16.07 23.10
N ASP A 274 22.75 -15.39 23.88
CA ASP A 274 22.46 -15.05 25.28
C ASP A 274 21.35 -14.00 25.47
N ILE A 275 20.98 -13.25 24.43
CA ILE A 275 19.93 -12.22 24.51
C ILE A 275 18.59 -12.70 23.98
N ILE A 276 18.51 -13.94 23.46
CA ILE A 276 17.29 -14.50 22.86
C ILE A 276 16.77 -15.64 23.74
N THR A 277 15.49 -15.55 24.06
CA THR A 277 14.73 -16.61 24.74
C THR A 277 14.16 -17.57 23.71
N CYS A 278 14.02 -18.85 24.09
CA CYS A 278 13.46 -19.93 23.28
C CYS A 278 14.05 -20.13 21.86
N ALA A 279 15.22 -19.57 21.55
CA ALA A 279 15.88 -19.76 20.26
C ALA A 279 16.06 -21.25 19.93
N ASN A 280 15.87 -21.62 18.66
CA ASN A 280 16.06 -22.98 18.15
C ASN A 280 15.21 -24.06 18.84
N MET A 281 14.11 -23.68 19.50
CA MET A 281 13.14 -24.62 20.04
C MET A 281 12.07 -24.95 19.00
N PHE A 282 11.39 -26.09 19.16
CA PHE A 282 10.25 -26.40 18.30
C PHE A 282 9.06 -25.50 18.67
N TRP A 283 8.54 -24.76 17.69
CA TRP A 283 7.56 -23.67 17.89
C TRP A 283 6.27 -24.10 18.58
N TRP A 284 5.76 -25.31 18.31
CA TRP A 284 4.57 -25.84 18.96
C TRP A 284 4.73 -27.34 19.30
N PRO A 285 5.29 -27.67 20.47
CA PRO A 285 5.59 -29.05 20.84
C PRO A 285 4.36 -29.96 20.89
N ALA A 286 4.52 -31.23 20.52
CA ALA A 286 3.43 -32.21 20.51
C ALA A 286 2.81 -32.36 21.90
N GLY A 287 1.47 -32.25 21.97
CA GLY A 287 0.71 -32.34 23.22
C GLY A 287 0.63 -31.03 24.01
N SER A 288 1.34 -29.97 23.59
CA SER A 288 1.17 -28.63 24.16
C SER A 288 -0.12 -27.99 23.64
N LYS A 289 -0.81 -27.25 24.51
CA LYS A 289 -1.95 -26.44 24.09
C LYS A 289 -1.47 -25.22 23.30
N TRP A 290 -2.35 -24.59 22.53
CA TRP A 290 -2.01 -23.42 21.70
C TRP A 290 -1.51 -22.23 22.54
N GLU A 291 -2.05 -22.06 23.74
CA GLU A 291 -1.62 -21.05 24.71
C GLU A 291 -0.20 -21.27 25.26
N ASP A 292 0.33 -22.50 25.14
CA ASP A 292 1.66 -22.91 25.61
C ASP A 292 2.68 -23.02 24.46
N ARG A 293 2.31 -22.63 23.24
CA ARG A 293 3.23 -22.55 22.10
C ARG A 293 4.37 -21.56 22.38
N LEU A 294 5.47 -21.71 21.65
CA LEU A 294 6.65 -20.85 21.78
C LEU A 294 6.73 -19.77 20.69
N ALA A 295 6.01 -19.93 19.57
CA ALA A 295 5.85 -18.91 18.54
C ALA A 295 4.51 -19.11 17.80
N SER A 296 4.00 -18.09 17.11
CA SER A 296 2.83 -18.22 16.22
C SER A 296 3.16 -19.02 14.94
N GLU A 297 4.44 -19.08 14.57
CA GLU A 297 4.97 -19.83 13.42
C GLU A 297 6.35 -20.45 13.72
N PRO A 298 6.87 -21.37 12.89
CA PRO A 298 8.25 -21.85 12.99
C PRO A 298 9.28 -20.70 12.99
N GLY A 299 10.41 -20.88 13.69
CA GLY A 299 11.39 -19.80 13.88
C GLY A 299 11.27 -19.16 15.27
N THR A 300 11.34 -19.96 16.34
CA THR A 300 11.20 -19.42 17.70
C THR A 300 12.36 -18.47 18.06
N GLY A 301 12.03 -17.35 18.70
CA GLY A 301 13.00 -16.51 19.40
C GLY A 301 12.45 -15.13 19.72
N GLN A 302 12.62 -14.72 20.97
CA GLN A 302 12.23 -13.38 21.44
C GLN A 302 13.33 -12.78 22.31
N LEU A 303 13.65 -11.50 22.15
CA LEU A 303 14.62 -10.79 22.98
C LEU A 303 14.25 -10.93 24.46
N ASN A 304 15.26 -11.14 25.31
CA ASN A 304 15.14 -11.23 26.76
C ASN A 304 15.16 -9.82 27.38
N PRO A 305 14.03 -9.30 27.92
CA PRO A 305 13.99 -7.95 28.50
C PRO A 305 14.74 -7.82 29.83
N LEU A 306 15.12 -8.93 30.47
CA LEU A 306 15.87 -8.92 31.73
C LEU A 306 17.39 -8.92 31.52
N ASN A 307 17.87 -9.16 30.29
CA ASN A 307 19.29 -9.16 29.98
C ASN A 307 19.75 -7.75 29.57
N PRO A 308 20.65 -7.07 30.31
CA PRO A 308 21.15 -5.73 29.95
C PRO A 308 21.81 -5.67 28.56
N LYS A 309 22.46 -6.75 28.13
CA LYS A 309 23.12 -6.85 26.82
C LYS A 309 22.12 -6.72 25.66
N THR A 310 20.86 -7.10 25.87
CA THR A 310 19.76 -6.87 24.90
C THR A 310 19.71 -5.41 24.49
N TYR A 311 19.78 -4.50 25.45
CA TYR A 311 19.64 -3.06 25.19
C TYR A 311 20.93 -2.44 24.65
N GLU A 312 22.09 -3.01 24.95
CA GLU A 312 23.36 -2.57 24.36
C GLU A 312 23.38 -2.81 22.85
N VAL A 313 23.03 -4.04 22.42
CA VAL A 313 22.96 -4.43 21.01
C VAL A 313 21.82 -3.69 20.32
N LEU A 314 20.61 -3.74 20.87
CA LEU A 314 19.43 -3.16 20.22
C LEU A 314 19.54 -1.64 20.04
N LYS A 315 20.13 -0.89 20.98
CA LYS A 315 20.32 0.55 20.80
C LYS A 315 21.32 0.87 19.68
N ARG A 316 22.35 0.04 19.47
CA ARG A 316 23.28 0.19 18.35
C ARG A 316 22.59 -0.10 17.01
N VAL A 317 21.78 -1.15 16.95
CA VAL A 317 20.92 -1.46 15.78
C VAL A 317 19.98 -0.29 15.47
N ILE A 318 19.23 0.19 16.47
CA ILE A 318 18.31 1.33 16.32
C ILE A 318 19.06 2.58 15.81
N ASN A 319 20.24 2.88 16.36
CA ASN A 319 21.05 4.02 15.94
C ASN A 319 21.48 3.91 14.47
N ASP A 320 21.96 2.74 14.05
CA ASP A 320 22.40 2.53 12.67
C ASP A 320 21.22 2.62 11.70
N VAL A 321 20.09 2.00 12.02
CA VAL A 321 18.87 2.10 11.20
C VAL A 321 18.37 3.55 11.14
N ALA A 322 18.31 4.25 12.27
CA ALA A 322 17.96 5.67 12.27
C ALA A 322 18.95 6.54 11.48
N THR A 323 20.20 6.10 11.28
CA THR A 323 21.18 6.82 10.45
C THR A 323 21.03 6.49 8.97
N LEU A 324 20.73 5.24 8.64
CA LEU A 324 20.57 4.76 7.26
C LEU A 324 19.29 5.27 6.60
N PHE A 325 18.23 5.49 7.40
CA PHE A 325 16.92 5.91 6.91
C PHE A 325 16.61 7.35 7.34
N PRO A 326 16.41 8.29 6.39
CA PRO A 326 16.04 9.67 6.72
C PRO A 326 14.59 9.79 7.23
N GLU A 327 13.77 8.76 7.05
CA GLU A 327 12.34 8.72 7.37
C GLU A 327 12.04 9.01 8.85
N PRO A 328 11.20 10.02 9.18
CA PRO A 328 10.83 10.33 10.56
C PRO A 328 10.13 9.21 11.33
N PHE A 329 9.46 8.28 10.64
CA PHE A 329 8.84 7.11 11.28
C PHE A 329 9.85 5.97 11.43
N TYR A 330 9.84 5.33 12.60
CA TYR A 330 10.59 4.10 12.85
C TYR A 330 9.59 3.04 13.32
N HIS A 331 9.41 1.97 12.56
CA HIS A 331 8.57 0.87 12.98
C HIS A 331 9.37 -0.07 13.89
N ALA A 332 8.93 -0.22 15.13
CA ALA A 332 9.59 -1.04 16.14
C ALA A 332 8.92 -2.41 16.34
N GLY A 333 7.86 -2.69 15.57
CA GLY A 333 7.14 -3.96 15.55
C GLY A 333 6.31 -4.18 16.82
N ALA A 334 6.71 -5.16 17.63
CA ALA A 334 6.10 -5.56 18.89
C ALA A 334 4.73 -6.27 18.74
N ASP A 335 4.53 -6.97 17.64
CA ASP A 335 3.46 -7.95 17.47
C ASP A 335 3.80 -9.30 18.11
N GLU A 336 2.77 -10.09 18.37
CA GLU A 336 2.86 -11.53 18.67
C GLU A 336 3.91 -11.95 19.71
N ILE A 337 4.04 -11.20 20.81
CA ILE A 337 4.95 -11.57 21.89
C ILE A 337 4.36 -12.79 22.63
N ILE A 338 4.90 -13.98 22.37
CA ILE A 338 4.38 -15.24 22.86
C ILE A 338 4.82 -15.52 24.30
N PRO A 339 3.86 -15.68 25.24
CA PRO A 339 4.17 -15.99 26.64
C PRO A 339 5.01 -17.25 26.86
N GLY A 340 4.77 -18.30 26.06
CA GLY A 340 5.49 -19.58 26.19
C GLY A 340 6.99 -19.43 25.97
N CYS A 341 7.42 -18.60 25.02
CA CYS A 341 8.83 -18.34 24.75
C CYS A 341 9.55 -17.72 25.95
N TRP A 342 8.99 -16.63 26.49
CA TRP A 342 9.54 -15.98 27.68
C TRP A 342 9.50 -16.88 28.91
N LYS A 343 8.44 -17.67 29.09
CA LYS A 343 8.33 -18.65 30.19
C LYS A 343 9.32 -19.80 30.08
N ALA A 344 9.97 -20.02 28.93
CA ALA A 344 11.03 -21.01 28.79
C ALA A 344 12.37 -20.53 29.36
N ASP A 345 12.57 -19.22 29.56
CA ASP A 345 13.81 -18.65 30.07
C ASP A 345 13.89 -18.70 31.62
N PRO A 346 14.97 -19.24 32.22
CA PRO A 346 15.09 -19.37 33.68
C PRO A 346 15.07 -18.04 34.45
N ALA A 347 15.64 -16.97 33.90
CA ALA A 347 15.67 -15.66 34.56
C ALA A 347 14.26 -15.05 34.57
N ILE A 348 13.52 -15.21 33.47
CA ILE A 348 12.12 -14.77 33.39
C ILE A 348 11.22 -15.63 34.30
N GLN A 349 11.40 -16.95 34.36
CA GLN A 349 10.69 -17.81 35.31
C GLN A 349 10.90 -17.32 36.75
N SER A 350 12.14 -16.99 37.13
CA SER A 350 12.46 -16.43 38.44
C SER A 350 11.75 -15.09 38.68
N PHE A 351 11.79 -14.18 37.70
CA PHE A 351 11.09 -12.89 37.77
C PHE A 351 9.58 -13.06 37.99
N LEU A 352 8.93 -13.96 37.25
CA LEU A 352 7.50 -14.26 37.41
C LEU A 352 7.20 -14.91 38.75
N SER A 353 8.04 -15.84 39.22
CA SER A 353 7.87 -16.48 40.53
C SER A 353 7.98 -15.49 41.71
N ASN A 354 8.71 -14.39 41.52
CA ASN A 354 8.85 -13.30 42.49
C ASN A 354 7.74 -12.22 42.35
N GLY A 355 6.65 -12.51 41.65
CA GLY A 355 5.49 -11.62 41.52
C GLY A 355 5.54 -10.66 40.32
N GLY A 356 6.56 -10.76 39.47
CA GLY A 356 6.60 -10.04 38.20
C GLY A 356 5.54 -10.53 37.20
N THR A 357 5.20 -9.72 36.21
CA THR A 357 4.23 -10.08 35.15
C THR A 357 4.82 -9.94 33.75
N LEU A 358 4.21 -10.61 32.75
CA LEU A 358 4.65 -10.49 31.35
C LEU A 358 4.45 -9.06 30.81
N SER A 359 3.37 -8.37 31.22
CA SER A 359 3.19 -6.94 30.94
C SER A 359 4.32 -6.10 31.50
N GLN A 360 4.80 -6.37 32.73
CA GLN A 360 5.94 -5.65 33.29
C GLN A 360 7.23 -5.91 32.50
N LEU A 361 7.44 -7.11 31.97
CA LEU A 361 8.59 -7.39 31.08
C LEU A 361 8.52 -6.56 29.80
N LEU A 362 7.35 -6.50 29.17
CA LEU A 362 7.15 -5.67 27.98
C LEU A 362 7.31 -4.17 28.30
N GLU A 363 6.82 -3.71 29.46
CA GLU A 363 7.03 -2.34 29.92
C GLU A 363 8.52 -2.04 30.16
N ILE A 364 9.31 -2.96 30.72
CA ILE A 364 10.77 -2.81 30.86
C ILE A 364 11.42 -2.65 29.48
N PHE A 365 11.00 -3.47 28.50
CA PHE A 365 11.47 -3.36 27.12
C PHE A 365 11.15 -2.00 26.50
N VAL A 366 9.87 -1.62 26.48
CA VAL A 366 9.39 -0.37 25.88
C VAL A 366 10.01 0.85 26.57
N ASN A 367 10.08 0.87 27.90
CA ASN A 367 10.70 1.99 28.64
C ASN A 367 12.21 2.13 28.36
N SER A 368 12.87 1.08 27.88
CA SER A 368 14.29 1.10 27.55
C SER A 368 14.57 1.52 26.11
N THR A 369 13.64 1.26 25.17
CA THR A 369 13.80 1.48 23.73
C THR A 369 13.07 2.72 23.24
N PHE A 370 11.82 2.95 23.65
CA PHE A 370 10.99 4.05 23.18
C PHE A 370 11.63 5.43 23.42
N PRO A 371 12.10 5.79 24.63
CA PRO A 371 12.73 7.11 24.84
C PRO A 371 14.00 7.30 24.03
N TYR A 372 14.69 6.20 23.70
CA TYR A 372 15.89 6.25 22.86
C TYR A 372 15.53 6.51 21.39
N ILE A 373 14.51 5.85 20.85
CA ILE A 373 14.02 6.11 19.49
C ILE A 373 13.54 7.57 19.37
N VAL A 374 12.81 8.07 20.37
CA VAL A 374 12.35 9.47 20.41
C VAL A 374 13.52 10.46 20.51
N SER A 375 14.60 10.13 21.24
CA SER A 375 15.78 11.01 21.32
C SER A 375 16.54 11.13 20.00
N LEU A 376 16.34 10.16 19.08
CA LEU A 376 16.81 10.22 17.69
C LEU A 376 15.84 10.98 16.76
N ASN A 377 14.88 11.73 17.33
CA ASN A 377 13.88 12.53 16.63
C ASN A 377 12.97 11.70 15.70
N ARG A 378 12.62 10.48 16.15
CA ARG A 378 11.70 9.58 15.44
C ARG A 378 10.33 9.51 16.12
N THR A 379 9.29 9.34 15.31
CA THR A 379 7.96 8.89 15.80
C THR A 379 7.93 7.37 15.70
N VAL A 380 7.58 6.70 16.80
CA VAL A 380 7.60 5.24 16.86
C VAL A 380 6.28 4.69 16.34
N VAL A 381 6.37 3.71 15.45
CA VAL A 381 5.23 2.90 15.02
C VAL A 381 5.35 1.52 15.66
N TYR A 382 4.25 1.01 16.21
CA TYR A 382 4.15 -0.36 16.70
C TYR A 382 2.93 -1.02 16.08
N TRP A 383 2.94 -2.35 15.99
CA TRP A 383 1.71 -3.11 15.82
C TRP A 383 0.80 -2.94 17.04
N GLU A 384 -0.50 -3.09 16.83
CA GLU A 384 -1.52 -2.83 17.86
C GLU A 384 -1.42 -3.70 19.12
N ASP A 385 -0.79 -4.86 19.03
CA ASP A 385 -0.59 -5.85 20.08
C ASP A 385 0.02 -5.23 21.34
N VAL A 386 0.96 -4.28 21.17
CA VAL A 386 1.66 -3.61 22.26
C VAL A 386 0.69 -3.02 23.30
N ILE A 387 -0.52 -2.60 22.90
CA ILE A 387 -1.57 -2.14 23.83
C ILE A 387 -2.84 -3.01 23.83
N LEU A 388 -3.09 -3.81 22.78
CA LEU A 388 -4.34 -4.56 22.62
C LEU A 388 -4.25 -6.04 22.99
N ASP A 389 -3.05 -6.61 23.12
CA ASP A 389 -2.90 -8.03 23.48
C ASP A 389 -3.54 -8.35 24.85
N ALA A 390 -4.01 -9.59 24.97
CA ALA A 390 -4.69 -10.06 26.17
C ALA A 390 -3.74 -10.44 27.31
N ASN A 391 -2.54 -10.91 26.99
CA ASN A 391 -1.57 -11.51 27.90
C ASN A 391 -0.43 -10.55 28.30
N ASN A 392 0.09 -9.77 27.36
CA ASN A 392 1.22 -8.88 27.56
C ASN A 392 1.08 -7.59 26.75
N LYS A 393 0.47 -6.60 27.39
CA LYS A 393 0.36 -5.23 26.89
C LYS A 393 1.01 -4.24 27.84
N VAL A 394 1.38 -3.08 27.32
CA VAL A 394 1.85 -1.94 28.12
C VAL A 394 0.71 -1.00 28.48
N SER A 395 0.87 -0.31 29.61
CA SER A 395 0.01 0.84 29.93
C SER A 395 0.13 1.94 28.86
N THR A 396 -0.97 2.59 28.52
CA THR A 396 -0.96 3.75 27.62
C THR A 396 -0.10 4.90 28.13
N THR A 397 0.17 4.96 29.44
CA THR A 397 1.11 5.93 30.03
C THR A 397 2.57 5.71 29.60
N ALA A 398 2.94 4.48 29.21
CA ALA A 398 4.28 4.16 28.72
C ALA A 398 4.48 4.52 27.24
N LEU A 399 3.38 4.80 26.52
CA LEU A 399 3.37 5.13 25.09
C LEU A 399 2.62 6.45 24.85
N PRO A 400 3.27 7.60 25.02
CA PRO A 400 2.65 8.90 24.75
C PRO A 400 2.14 9.01 23.29
N PRO A 401 0.85 9.33 23.05
CA PRO A 401 0.26 9.37 21.71
C PRO A 401 0.93 10.34 20.72
N GLU A 402 1.54 11.43 21.21
CA GLU A 402 2.24 12.43 20.40
C GLU A 402 3.43 11.84 19.64
N HIS A 403 4.06 10.80 20.19
CA HIS A 403 5.25 10.14 19.64
C HIS A 403 4.96 8.70 19.20
N THR A 404 3.71 8.24 19.30
CA THR A 404 3.30 6.87 18.99
C THR A 404 2.26 6.85 17.86
N ILE A 405 2.42 5.92 16.93
CA ILE A 405 1.42 5.52 15.93
C ILE A 405 1.23 4.02 16.08
N LEU A 406 0.00 3.54 15.91
CA LEU A 406 -0.30 2.11 16.00
C LEU A 406 -0.81 1.57 14.66
N GLN A 407 -0.24 0.47 14.20
CA GLN A 407 -0.66 -0.22 12.99
C GLN A 407 -1.62 -1.35 13.34
N THR A 408 -2.85 -1.28 12.80
CA THR A 408 -3.91 -2.25 13.10
C THR A 408 -3.92 -3.38 12.09
N TRP A 409 -4.08 -4.62 12.55
CA TRP A 409 -4.15 -5.78 11.65
C TRP A 409 -5.27 -6.76 12.04
N ASN A 410 -5.66 -6.86 13.31
CA ASN A 410 -6.75 -7.73 13.75
C ASN A 410 -8.10 -7.00 13.87
N ASN A 411 -9.19 -7.78 13.82
CA ASN A 411 -10.56 -7.36 14.11
C ASN A 411 -11.07 -6.10 13.35
N GLY A 412 -10.46 -5.78 12.21
CA GLY A 412 -10.88 -4.72 11.30
C GLY A 412 -11.20 -3.37 11.94
N HIS A 413 -12.38 -2.86 11.63
CA HIS A 413 -12.84 -1.55 12.12
C HIS A 413 -12.94 -1.47 13.65
N ASN A 414 -13.11 -2.60 14.35
CA ASN A 414 -13.26 -2.61 15.80
C ASN A 414 -11.95 -2.25 16.50
N ASN A 415 -10.83 -2.82 16.09
CA ASN A 415 -9.54 -2.45 16.69
C ASN A 415 -9.13 -1.05 16.26
N THR A 416 -9.35 -0.68 14.99
CA THR A 416 -9.15 0.70 14.52
C THR A 416 -9.89 1.71 15.39
N LYS A 417 -11.17 1.45 15.70
CA LYS A 417 -11.97 2.25 16.63
C LYS A 417 -11.34 2.31 18.03
N LYS A 418 -10.94 1.17 18.62
CA LYS A 418 -10.31 1.16 19.95
C LYS A 418 -9.06 2.06 20.00
N ILE A 419 -8.20 1.97 18.99
CA ILE A 419 -6.95 2.76 18.92
C ILE A 419 -7.24 4.26 18.87
N VAL A 420 -8.08 4.69 17.93
CA VAL A 420 -8.37 6.12 17.76
C VAL A 420 -9.22 6.69 18.91
N SER A 421 -10.13 5.90 19.49
CA SER A 421 -10.87 6.29 20.70
C SER A 421 -9.95 6.45 21.92
N SER A 422 -8.79 5.80 21.94
CA SER A 422 -7.74 5.99 22.95
C SER A 422 -6.79 7.17 22.64
N GLY A 423 -7.04 7.93 21.57
CA GLY A 423 -6.28 9.12 21.20
C GLY A 423 -5.03 8.87 20.36
N TYR A 424 -4.77 7.63 19.95
CA TYR A 424 -3.64 7.29 19.09
C TYR A 424 -3.95 7.50 17.62
N ARG A 425 -2.92 7.86 16.86
CA ARG A 425 -2.95 7.80 15.39
C ARG A 425 -2.87 6.36 14.93
N ALA A 426 -3.60 6.02 13.87
CA ALA A 426 -3.69 4.66 13.34
C ALA A 426 -3.24 4.57 11.88
N ILE A 427 -2.49 3.51 11.55
CA ILE A 427 -2.27 3.03 10.17
C ILE A 427 -3.08 1.73 10.02
N VAL A 428 -3.99 1.67 9.07
CA VAL A 428 -4.91 0.53 8.92
C VAL A 428 -4.33 -0.53 7.98
N SER A 429 -4.14 -1.75 8.49
CA SER A 429 -3.63 -2.91 7.74
C SER A 429 -4.44 -4.18 8.05
N SER A 430 -5.74 -4.04 8.28
CA SER A 430 -6.59 -5.17 8.71
C SER A 430 -6.44 -6.40 7.80
N ALA A 431 -6.07 -7.54 8.39
CA ALA A 431 -5.82 -8.80 7.70
C ALA A 431 -7.05 -9.34 6.94
N ASP A 432 -8.26 -8.98 7.37
CA ASP A 432 -9.50 -9.32 6.67
C ASP A 432 -9.59 -8.70 5.27
N PHE A 433 -8.84 -7.62 5.02
CA PHE A 433 -8.92 -6.84 3.78
C PHE A 433 -7.56 -6.66 3.09
N TYR A 434 -6.49 -6.39 3.82
CA TYR A 434 -5.24 -5.82 3.30
C TYR A 434 -4.02 -6.77 3.37
N TYR A 435 -4.16 -7.99 3.89
CA TYR A 435 -3.09 -9.00 3.83
C TYR A 435 -3.11 -9.71 2.47
N LEU A 436 -2.00 -9.64 1.74
CA LEU A 436 -1.89 -10.07 0.35
C LEU A 436 -1.39 -11.53 0.21
N ASP A 437 -0.83 -12.08 1.28
CA ASP A 437 -0.32 -13.44 1.46
C ASP A 437 -1.42 -14.49 1.69
N CYS A 438 -2.60 -14.07 2.15
CA CYS A 438 -3.70 -14.96 2.51
C CYS A 438 -4.21 -15.81 1.34
N GLY A 439 -4.71 -17.02 1.67
CA GLY A 439 -5.42 -17.88 0.72
C GLY A 439 -4.51 -18.81 -0.11
N HIS A 440 -3.24 -18.94 0.27
CA HIS A 440 -2.27 -19.84 -0.37
C HIS A 440 -2.01 -21.14 0.41
N GLY A 441 -2.87 -21.45 1.37
CA GLY A 441 -2.69 -22.57 2.30
C GLY A 441 -1.65 -22.30 3.39
N GLY A 442 -1.40 -23.30 4.24
CA GLY A 442 -0.37 -23.23 5.26
C GLY A 442 0.99 -23.66 4.72
N PHE A 443 2.06 -23.02 5.17
CA PHE A 443 3.44 -23.34 4.77
C PHE A 443 4.11 -24.38 5.69
N VAL A 444 3.48 -24.70 6.82
CA VAL A 444 4.02 -25.63 7.82
C VAL A 444 4.08 -27.07 7.26
N GLY A 445 5.11 -27.81 7.67
CA GLY A 445 5.32 -29.19 7.24
C GLY A 445 4.67 -30.23 8.16
N ASN A 446 4.52 -31.46 7.64
CA ASN A 446 3.95 -32.61 8.36
C ASN A 446 2.56 -32.33 8.96
N ASP A 447 1.66 -31.84 8.11
CA ASP A 447 0.33 -31.38 8.50
C ASP A 447 -0.77 -32.35 8.02
N SER A 448 -1.30 -33.13 8.96
CA SER A 448 -2.34 -34.13 8.69
C SER A 448 -3.70 -33.52 8.33
N GLN A 449 -3.88 -32.19 8.44
CA GLN A 449 -5.12 -31.56 8.00
C GLN A 449 -5.38 -31.77 6.50
N TYR A 450 -4.33 -32.05 5.72
CA TYR A 450 -4.40 -32.32 4.29
C TYR A 450 -4.61 -33.81 3.92
N ASP A 451 -4.63 -34.73 4.89
CA ASP A 451 -4.76 -36.17 4.62
C ASP A 451 -6.19 -36.57 4.18
N ASN A 452 -7.19 -35.71 4.41
CA ASN A 452 -8.58 -36.01 4.12
C ASN A 452 -8.94 -35.83 2.63
N GLN A 453 -8.99 -36.95 1.89
CA GLN A 453 -9.37 -36.98 0.47
C GLN A 453 -10.87 -36.74 0.20
N THR A 454 -11.72 -36.79 1.23
CA THR A 454 -13.19 -36.75 1.08
C THR A 454 -13.81 -35.38 1.33
N SER A 455 -13.08 -34.49 2.02
CA SER A 455 -13.46 -33.09 2.16
C SER A 455 -12.60 -32.26 1.21
N GLY A 456 -13.14 -31.86 0.06
CA GLY A 456 -12.57 -30.70 -0.64
C GLY A 456 -12.48 -29.55 0.38
N THR A 457 -11.33 -28.89 0.50
CA THR A 457 -11.00 -27.95 1.58
C THR A 457 -12.05 -26.84 1.71
N SER A 458 -13.10 -27.07 2.50
CA SER A 458 -14.17 -26.10 2.77
C SER A 458 -13.83 -25.14 3.91
N GLY A 459 -12.56 -25.11 4.33
CA GLY A 459 -12.01 -24.24 5.35
C GLY A 459 -10.98 -23.26 4.78
N ASN A 460 -10.09 -22.76 5.63
CA ASN A 460 -9.07 -21.78 5.26
C ASN A 460 -7.86 -22.40 4.52
N GLY A 461 -7.86 -23.72 4.31
CA GLY A 461 -6.79 -24.45 3.63
C GLY A 461 -5.44 -24.40 4.37
N GLY A 462 -5.43 -24.02 5.65
CA GLY A 462 -4.22 -23.83 6.47
C GLY A 462 -3.68 -22.40 6.49
N SER A 463 -4.15 -21.50 5.61
CA SER A 463 -3.80 -20.08 5.68
C SER A 463 -4.66 -19.43 6.77
N TRP A 464 -4.04 -18.93 7.84
CA TRP A 464 -4.79 -18.44 9.01
C TRP A 464 -5.75 -17.30 8.67
N CYS A 465 -5.37 -16.43 7.72
CA CYS A 465 -6.14 -15.27 7.27
C CYS A 465 -6.92 -15.50 5.96
N ALA A 466 -7.09 -16.75 5.50
CA ALA A 466 -7.88 -17.03 4.29
C ALA A 466 -9.32 -16.48 4.40
N PRO A 467 -10.01 -16.17 3.29
CA PRO A 467 -9.63 -16.46 1.90
C PRO A 467 -8.63 -15.46 1.32
N PHE A 468 -8.18 -15.71 0.09
CA PHE A 468 -7.46 -14.74 -0.75
C PHE A 468 -8.26 -13.43 -0.86
N LYS A 469 -7.58 -12.30 -0.64
CA LYS A 469 -8.21 -10.98 -0.70
C LYS A 469 -8.23 -10.53 -2.15
N THR A 470 -9.42 -10.50 -2.75
CA THR A 470 -9.60 -10.00 -4.11
C THR A 470 -9.39 -8.49 -4.17
N TRP A 471 -9.14 -7.95 -5.36
CA TRP A 471 -9.07 -6.49 -5.52
C TRP A 471 -10.39 -5.82 -5.11
N GLN A 472 -11.55 -6.47 -5.29
CA GLN A 472 -12.85 -5.95 -4.85
C GLN A 472 -12.94 -5.89 -3.32
N THR A 473 -12.45 -6.91 -2.61
CA THR A 473 -12.40 -6.92 -1.13
C THR A 473 -11.58 -5.74 -0.62
N ILE A 474 -10.41 -5.50 -1.22
CA ILE A 474 -9.55 -4.36 -0.89
C ILE A 474 -10.24 -3.03 -1.23
N TYR A 475 -10.86 -2.92 -2.41
CA TYR A 475 -11.52 -1.70 -2.87
C TYR A 475 -12.74 -1.32 -2.03
N ASP A 476 -13.47 -2.32 -1.50
CA ASP A 476 -14.68 -2.09 -0.72
C ASP A 476 -14.39 -1.59 0.70
N TYR A 477 -13.17 -1.76 1.21
CA TYR A 477 -12.87 -1.44 2.60
C TYR A 477 -12.89 0.07 2.88
N ASP A 478 -13.81 0.50 3.75
CA ASP A 478 -13.87 1.85 4.28
C ASP A 478 -13.10 1.91 5.61
N ILE A 479 -11.84 2.33 5.57
CA ILE A 479 -10.94 2.33 6.75
C ILE A 479 -11.38 3.25 7.90
N THR A 480 -12.35 4.14 7.65
CA THR A 480 -12.96 5.02 8.67
C THR A 480 -14.39 4.62 9.04
N TYR A 481 -14.83 3.41 8.66
CA TYR A 481 -16.17 2.93 8.98
C TYR A 481 -16.39 2.87 10.50
N GLY A 482 -17.53 3.41 10.96
CA GLY A 482 -17.90 3.40 12.38
C GLY A 482 -17.16 4.43 13.27
N LEU A 483 -16.33 5.29 12.68
CA LEU A 483 -15.61 6.35 13.39
C LEU A 483 -16.38 7.67 13.39
N SER A 484 -16.24 8.46 14.45
CA SER A 484 -16.61 9.88 14.45
C SER A 484 -15.67 10.67 13.52
N LYS A 485 -16.00 11.94 13.26
CA LYS A 485 -15.13 12.81 12.45
C LYS A 485 -13.76 13.03 13.11
N GLU A 486 -13.75 13.20 14.43
CA GLU A 486 -12.55 13.42 15.23
C GLU A 486 -11.67 12.18 15.23
N GLU A 487 -12.26 11.00 15.38
CA GLU A 487 -11.57 9.71 15.30
C GLU A 487 -11.05 9.41 13.90
N ALA A 488 -11.82 9.72 12.85
CA ALA A 488 -11.38 9.55 11.47
C ALA A 488 -10.15 10.41 11.14
N ASN A 489 -9.99 11.58 11.76
CA ASN A 489 -8.79 12.42 11.60
C ASN A 489 -7.52 11.81 12.21
N LEU A 490 -7.65 10.83 13.11
CA LEU A 490 -6.52 10.08 13.67
C LEU A 490 -6.07 8.92 12.76
N VAL A 491 -6.86 8.56 11.75
CA VAL A 491 -6.49 7.55 10.76
C VAL A 491 -5.60 8.19 9.70
N LEU A 492 -4.31 7.83 9.69
CA LEU A 492 -3.32 8.39 8.78
C LEU A 492 -3.47 7.88 7.35
N GLY A 493 -4.06 6.69 7.22
CA GLY A 493 -4.28 5.96 5.99
C GLY A 493 -4.12 4.47 6.23
N GLY A 494 -3.54 3.74 5.27
CA GLY A 494 -3.42 2.29 5.38
C GLY A 494 -2.31 1.70 4.53
N GLU A 495 -2.03 0.43 4.79
CA GLU A 495 -1.04 -0.36 4.09
C GLU A 495 -1.60 -1.73 3.74
N VAL A 496 -1.28 -2.19 2.53
CA VAL A 496 -1.37 -3.62 2.22
C VAL A 496 -0.08 -4.30 2.66
N ALA A 497 -0.19 -5.49 3.22
CA ALA A 497 0.96 -6.25 3.71
C ALA A 497 1.19 -7.49 2.86
N LEU A 498 2.42 -7.66 2.35
CA LEU A 498 2.88 -8.92 1.81
C LEU A 498 3.90 -9.52 2.79
N TRP A 499 3.40 -10.39 3.66
CA TRP A 499 4.23 -11.34 4.40
C TRP A 499 4.78 -12.41 3.45
N SER A 500 6.00 -12.87 3.73
CA SER A 500 6.81 -13.58 2.74
C SER A 500 7.11 -15.03 3.09
N GLU A 501 6.33 -15.69 3.94
CA GLU A 501 6.49 -17.13 4.23
C GLU A 501 6.36 -17.96 2.94
N GLN A 502 5.49 -17.52 2.02
CA GLN A 502 5.25 -18.14 0.71
C GLN A 502 5.33 -17.14 -0.45
N ALA A 503 6.17 -16.10 -0.31
CA ALA A 503 6.44 -15.14 -1.37
C ALA A 503 7.95 -14.87 -1.46
N ASP A 504 8.43 -14.78 -2.70
CA ASP A 504 9.79 -14.43 -3.05
C ASP A 504 9.75 -13.64 -4.40
N PRO A 505 10.89 -13.31 -5.02
CA PRO A 505 10.90 -12.59 -6.31
C PRO A 505 10.05 -13.22 -7.42
N THR A 506 9.79 -14.53 -7.37
CA THR A 506 9.05 -15.24 -8.43
C THR A 506 7.57 -14.89 -8.46
N VAL A 507 6.99 -14.50 -7.31
CA VAL A 507 5.57 -14.19 -7.17
C VAL A 507 5.28 -12.76 -6.72
N LEU A 508 6.30 -12.00 -6.33
CA LEU A 508 6.22 -10.64 -5.81
C LEU A 508 5.17 -9.77 -6.53
N ASP A 509 5.29 -9.66 -7.84
CA ASP A 509 4.48 -8.72 -8.63
C ASP A 509 3.03 -9.13 -8.68
N ALA A 510 2.79 -10.42 -8.87
CA ALA A 510 1.45 -10.98 -8.95
C ALA A 510 0.75 -10.95 -7.59
N ARG A 511 1.52 -11.06 -6.49
CA ARG A 511 0.99 -10.92 -5.13
C ARG A 511 0.60 -9.48 -4.85
N ILE A 512 1.41 -8.49 -5.23
CA ILE A 512 1.10 -7.09 -4.90
C ILE A 512 0.09 -6.48 -5.88
N TRP A 513 0.28 -6.69 -7.17
CA TRP A 513 -0.40 -5.94 -8.22
C TRP A 513 -1.37 -6.81 -9.01
N PRO A 514 -2.60 -6.33 -9.31
CA PRO A 514 -3.09 -4.98 -9.14
C PRO A 514 -3.92 -4.79 -7.86
N ARG A 515 -3.83 -5.72 -6.89
CA ARG A 515 -4.58 -5.63 -5.62
C ARG A 515 -4.22 -4.38 -4.82
N ALA A 516 -2.94 -4.05 -4.70
CA ALA A 516 -2.50 -2.79 -4.09
C ALA A 516 -2.96 -1.55 -4.87
N SER A 517 -3.12 -1.64 -6.19
CA SER A 517 -3.71 -0.56 -7.00
C SER A 517 -5.12 -0.22 -6.56
N ALA A 518 -5.92 -1.22 -6.15
CA ALA A 518 -7.25 -1.02 -5.59
C ALA A 518 -7.22 -0.13 -4.35
N MET A 519 -6.37 -0.46 -3.37
CA MET A 519 -6.16 0.38 -2.18
C MET A 519 -5.66 1.77 -2.55
N ALA A 520 -4.76 1.87 -3.54
CA ALA A 520 -4.22 3.14 -3.96
C ALA A 520 -5.33 4.12 -4.37
N GLU A 521 -6.35 3.66 -5.11
CA GLU A 521 -7.49 4.52 -5.47
C GLU A 521 -8.41 4.82 -4.28
N THR A 522 -8.69 3.83 -3.40
CA THR A 522 -9.55 4.09 -2.24
C THR A 522 -8.96 5.13 -1.30
N LEU A 523 -7.63 5.13 -1.11
CA LEU A 523 -6.95 6.09 -0.26
C LEU A 523 -6.58 7.40 -0.97
N TRP A 524 -6.68 7.44 -2.30
CA TRP A 524 -6.45 8.64 -3.11
C TRP A 524 -7.74 9.44 -3.32
N SER A 525 -8.78 8.82 -3.88
CA SER A 525 -10.04 9.49 -4.26
C SER A 525 -11.30 8.80 -3.75
N GLY A 526 -11.16 7.74 -2.96
CA GLY A 526 -12.26 7.01 -2.37
C GLY A 526 -12.82 5.93 -3.28
N ASN A 527 -13.75 5.14 -2.74
CA ASN A 527 -14.43 4.06 -3.45
C ASN A 527 -15.90 4.39 -3.75
N ARG A 528 -16.29 5.67 -3.66
CA ARG A 528 -17.66 6.15 -3.88
C ARG A 528 -17.76 7.10 -5.06
N ASP A 529 -18.90 7.06 -5.74
CA ASP A 529 -19.29 8.03 -6.77
C ASP A 529 -19.85 9.32 -6.15
N GLU A 530 -20.26 10.27 -6.99
CA GLU A 530 -20.80 11.56 -6.60
C GLU A 530 -22.14 11.44 -5.85
N THR A 531 -22.82 10.29 -5.93
CA THR A 531 -24.04 9.95 -5.19
C THR A 531 -23.77 9.23 -3.86
N GLY A 532 -22.50 8.94 -3.55
CA GLY A 532 -22.07 8.22 -2.36
C GLY A 532 -22.18 6.70 -2.47
N LYS A 533 -22.50 6.14 -3.64
CA LYS A 533 -22.56 4.68 -3.85
C LYS A 533 -21.18 4.11 -4.17
N LYS A 534 -20.94 2.85 -3.78
CA LYS A 534 -19.70 2.14 -4.12
C LYS A 534 -19.55 2.03 -5.63
N ARG A 535 -18.37 2.37 -6.15
CA ARG A 535 -18.09 2.44 -7.60
C ARG A 535 -17.17 1.33 -8.12
N TYR A 536 -17.06 0.19 -7.43
CA TYR A 536 -16.20 -0.93 -7.87
C TYR A 536 -16.55 -1.43 -9.27
N ALA A 537 -17.83 -1.42 -9.66
CA ALA A 537 -18.26 -1.85 -10.99
C ALA A 537 -17.63 -0.98 -12.09
N GLU A 538 -17.61 0.33 -11.87
CA GLU A 538 -17.00 1.32 -12.76
C GLU A 538 -15.47 1.25 -12.71
N ALA A 539 -14.89 1.03 -11.52
CA ALA A 539 -13.45 0.84 -11.36
C ALA A 539 -12.90 -0.42 -12.05
N THR A 540 -13.73 -1.42 -12.34
CA THR A 540 -13.28 -2.69 -12.95
C THR A 540 -12.62 -2.47 -14.32
N ASP A 541 -13.23 -1.63 -15.17
CA ASP A 541 -12.70 -1.35 -16.51
C ASP A 541 -11.39 -0.54 -16.42
N ARG A 542 -11.34 0.45 -15.52
CA ARG A 542 -10.10 1.21 -15.28
C ARG A 542 -8.97 0.36 -14.74
N LEU A 543 -9.26 -0.52 -13.79
CA LEU A 543 -8.23 -1.37 -13.17
C LEU A 543 -7.68 -2.37 -14.18
N ASN A 544 -8.52 -2.93 -15.05
CA ASN A 544 -8.08 -3.81 -16.13
C ASN A 544 -7.12 -3.10 -17.10
N GLU A 545 -7.49 -1.89 -17.52
CA GLU A 545 -6.65 -1.05 -18.39
C GLU A 545 -5.32 -0.71 -17.71
N TRP A 546 -5.39 -0.29 -16.45
CA TRP A 546 -4.20 0.06 -15.66
C TRP A 546 -3.28 -1.13 -15.45
N ARG A 547 -3.84 -2.30 -15.09
CA ARG A 547 -3.09 -3.55 -14.93
C ARG A 547 -2.34 -3.90 -16.22
N TYR A 548 -2.98 -3.78 -17.38
CA TYR A 548 -2.31 -4.08 -18.66
C TYR A 548 -1.17 -3.10 -18.93
N ARG A 549 -1.39 -1.82 -18.64
CA ARG A 549 -0.35 -0.80 -18.76
C ARG A 549 0.83 -1.04 -17.82
N MET A 550 0.58 -1.42 -16.57
CA MET A 550 1.62 -1.81 -15.61
C MET A 550 2.47 -2.99 -16.13
N VAL A 551 1.83 -4.01 -16.72
CA VAL A 551 2.56 -5.14 -17.36
C VAL A 551 3.46 -4.65 -18.50
N ARG A 552 3.00 -3.71 -19.32
CA ARG A 552 3.82 -3.09 -20.38
C ARG A 552 4.96 -2.25 -19.84
N ARG A 553 4.82 -1.71 -18.62
CA ARG A 553 5.87 -1.02 -17.87
C ARG A 553 6.81 -1.97 -17.10
N GLY A 554 6.67 -3.29 -17.27
CA GLY A 554 7.55 -4.30 -16.66
C GLY A 554 7.15 -4.74 -15.25
N ILE A 555 5.92 -4.47 -14.82
CA ILE A 555 5.39 -4.94 -13.52
C ILE A 555 4.45 -6.12 -13.79
N GLY A 556 4.82 -7.32 -13.33
CA GLY A 556 4.12 -8.59 -13.56
C GLY A 556 2.78 -8.74 -12.84
N ALA A 557 1.90 -7.74 -12.94
CA ALA A 557 0.61 -7.70 -12.27
C ALA A 557 -0.33 -8.86 -12.70
N GLU A 558 -1.00 -9.50 -11.75
CA GLU A 558 -1.91 -10.61 -12.00
C GLU A 558 -3.14 -10.19 -12.83
N PRO A 559 -3.69 -11.06 -13.69
CA PRO A 559 -4.92 -10.77 -14.41
C PRO A 559 -6.13 -10.83 -13.46
N ILE A 560 -7.05 -9.88 -13.58
CA ILE A 560 -8.28 -9.85 -12.75
C ILE A 560 -9.52 -10.41 -13.46
N GLN A 561 -9.53 -10.41 -14.80
CA GLN A 561 -10.61 -10.94 -15.64
C GLN A 561 -10.08 -11.45 -16.98
N PRO A 562 -10.80 -12.34 -17.67
CA PRO A 562 -10.54 -12.65 -19.08
C PRO A 562 -10.63 -11.39 -19.96
N LEU A 563 -9.73 -11.24 -20.93
CA LEU A 563 -9.74 -10.11 -21.88
C LEU A 563 -11.07 -9.98 -22.67
N TRP A 564 -11.84 -11.07 -22.77
CA TRP A 564 -13.17 -11.04 -23.35
C TRP A 564 -14.11 -10.09 -22.60
N CYS A 565 -14.01 -10.00 -21.27
CA CYS A 565 -14.84 -9.12 -20.45
C CYS A 565 -14.67 -7.64 -20.81
N ILE A 566 -13.42 -7.22 -21.01
CA ILE A 566 -13.07 -5.84 -21.35
C ILE A 566 -13.61 -5.46 -22.74
N ARG A 567 -13.60 -6.42 -23.68
CA ARG A 567 -14.15 -6.23 -25.03
C ARG A 567 -15.68 -6.33 -25.08
N ASN A 568 -16.31 -6.79 -24.01
CA ASN A 568 -17.76 -6.93 -23.89
C ASN A 568 -18.22 -6.34 -22.54
N PRO A 569 -18.14 -5.01 -22.35
CA PRO A 569 -18.41 -4.37 -21.06
C PRO A 569 -19.78 -4.77 -20.49
N GLY A 570 -19.81 -5.05 -19.19
CA GLY A 570 -21.02 -5.49 -18.47
C GLY A 570 -21.41 -6.95 -18.66
N MET A 571 -20.88 -7.66 -19.66
CA MET A 571 -21.24 -9.08 -19.92
C MET A 571 -20.61 -10.07 -18.92
N CYS A 572 -19.66 -9.61 -18.11
CA CYS A 572 -19.06 -10.39 -17.03
C CYS A 572 -19.59 -9.99 -15.64
N ASN A 573 -20.64 -9.16 -15.57
CA ASN A 573 -21.27 -8.79 -14.31
C ASN A 573 -22.14 -9.94 -13.81
N THR A 574 -22.14 -10.18 -12.50
CA THR A 574 -23.04 -11.17 -11.86
C THR A 574 -24.49 -10.73 -11.86
N VAL A 575 -24.75 -9.43 -12.00
CA VAL A 575 -26.07 -8.82 -12.12
C VAL A 575 -26.06 -7.88 -13.32
N GLN A 576 -27.00 -8.06 -14.24
CA GLN A 576 -27.24 -7.12 -15.33
C GLN A 576 -28.05 -5.94 -14.78
N SER A 577 -27.53 -4.72 -14.90
CA SER A 577 -28.33 -3.52 -14.59
C SER A 577 -29.54 -3.48 -15.51
N ALA A 578 -30.75 -3.38 -14.94
CA ALA A 578 -31.97 -3.19 -15.73
C ALA A 578 -31.82 -1.91 -16.57
N ALA A 579 -32.11 -2.03 -17.87
CA ALA A 579 -32.01 -0.94 -18.85
C ALA A 579 -32.95 0.22 -18.55
#